data_AF-A0A7J9WSQ0-F1
#
_entry.id   AF-A0A7J9WSQ0-F1
#
_cell.length_a   1.000
_cell.length_b   1.000
_cell.length_c   1.000
_cell.angle_alpha   90.00
_cell.angle_beta   90.00
_cell.angle_gamma   90.00
#
_symmetry.space_group_name_H-M   'P 1'
#
loop_
_entity.id
_entity.type
_entity.pdbx_description
1 polymer ?
#
loop_
_entity_poly.entity_id
_entity_poly.type
_entity_poly.pdbx_seq_one_letter_code
_entity_poly.pdbx_strand_id
1 'polypeptide(L)'
;MRAVTIAGSPSGAGSRIRPRPNGTPTRRAGIVYDSLLRRVASNGSRRLNTYELRTCLGCFGTGVTVVTVQGPSEPRGLTVNAFTSVSLDPPLVLVSINKKARSHDLLRANPFAINVLASDQEHLALNFAGNHDPKLEIPWREGKAAPYLGGTVAHFQCEPHEAYDGGDHTLFIGRIVHFRYNDGDALGYFRSRFTRLAEPRVAASPGTQDPFELPYDAYE
;
A
#
# COMPACT_ATOMS: atom_id res chain seq x y z
N MET A 1 6.17 -9.07 -2.58
CA MET A 1 5.79 -8.10 -1.52
C MET A 1 4.30 -8.24 -1.23
N ARG A 2 3.86 -9.19 -0.37
CA ARG A 2 2.45 -9.32 0.04
C ARG A 2 1.88 -7.94 0.42
N ALA A 3 0.85 -7.46 -0.29
CA ALA A 3 -0.15 -6.56 0.28
C ALA A 3 -0.56 -7.15 1.64
N VAL A 4 -0.48 -6.37 2.73
CA VAL A 4 -0.08 -6.94 4.02
C VAL A 4 -1.19 -7.78 4.68
N THR A 5 -1.24 -9.05 4.27
CA THR A 5 -1.96 -10.12 4.95
C THR A 5 -1.34 -10.28 6.34
N ILE A 6 -2.10 -9.89 7.36
CA ILE A 6 -1.66 -9.82 8.76
C ILE A 6 -1.29 -11.23 9.25
N ALA A 7 0.01 -11.50 9.41
CA ALA A 7 0.56 -12.79 9.84
C ALA A 7 1.89 -12.61 10.58
N GLY A 8 2.10 -13.38 11.66
CA GLY A 8 3.08 -13.11 12.73
C GLY A 8 4.56 -13.44 12.48
N SER A 9 5.36 -13.20 13.53
CA SER A 9 6.85 -13.15 13.56
C SER A 9 7.54 -14.37 14.19
N PRO A 10 8.76 -14.74 13.73
CA PRO A 10 9.99 -14.74 14.60
C PRO A 10 11.34 -14.57 13.83
N SER A 11 12.56 -14.45 14.42
CA SER A 11 13.08 -13.84 15.68
C SER A 11 14.63 -13.97 15.77
N GLY A 12 15.38 -12.99 16.32
CA GLY A 12 16.84 -13.04 16.64
C GLY A 12 17.77 -12.50 15.53
N ALA A 13 18.77 -11.62 15.76
CA ALA A 13 19.98 -11.60 16.64
C ALA A 13 21.26 -12.10 15.90
N GLY A 14 22.49 -11.56 16.02
CA GLY A 14 23.10 -10.45 16.80
C GLY A 14 24.50 -10.04 16.23
N SER A 15 25.30 -9.15 16.86
CA SER A 15 26.41 -8.40 16.17
C SER A 15 27.81 -8.33 16.86
N ARG A 16 28.86 -8.05 16.04
CA ARG A 16 30.18 -7.33 16.26
C ARG A 16 31.04 -7.35 14.95
N ILE A 17 32.03 -6.50 14.57
CA ILE A 17 32.95 -5.48 15.19
C ILE A 17 34.26 -6.12 15.74
N ARG A 18 35.52 -5.78 15.40
CA ARG A 18 36.29 -4.76 14.58
C ARG A 18 37.76 -5.31 14.38
N PRO A 19 38.82 -4.63 13.84
CA PRO A 19 39.00 -3.39 13.04
C PRO A 19 39.95 -3.54 11.79
N ARG A 20 40.56 -2.41 11.34
CA ARG A 20 41.53 -2.15 10.23
C ARG A 20 43.02 -2.24 10.70
N PRO A 21 44.09 -2.04 9.88
CA PRO A 21 44.26 -1.26 8.62
C PRO A 21 45.02 -2.03 7.50
N ASN A 22 45.68 -1.50 6.43
CA ASN A 22 45.99 -0.12 5.95
C ASN A 22 46.20 -0.08 4.41
N GLY A 23 46.48 1.10 3.81
CA GLY A 23 47.21 1.27 2.53
C GLY A 23 46.51 2.07 1.39
N THR A 24 47.23 3.06 0.83
CA THR A 24 46.87 3.96 -0.31
C THR A 24 48.19 4.54 -0.89
N PRO A 25 48.36 5.02 -2.16
CA PRO A 25 47.41 5.31 -3.25
C PRO A 25 47.72 4.48 -4.56
N THR A 26 47.20 4.70 -5.79
CA THR A 26 46.78 5.91 -6.55
C THR A 26 45.94 5.57 -7.80
N ARG A 27 45.24 6.57 -8.39
CA ARG A 27 44.78 6.72 -9.80
C ARG A 27 44.43 5.47 -10.65
N ARG A 28 43.14 5.28 -10.98
CA ARG A 28 42.61 5.04 -12.36
C ARG A 28 41.07 4.97 -12.38
N ALA A 29 40.41 5.97 -12.97
CA ALA A 29 38.94 6.08 -12.98
C ALA A 29 38.22 4.94 -13.72
N GLY A 30 38.82 4.36 -14.77
CA GLY A 30 38.22 3.27 -15.55
C GLY A 30 38.09 1.92 -14.83
N ILE A 31 38.82 1.70 -13.73
CA ILE A 31 38.76 0.44 -12.97
C ILE A 31 37.59 0.42 -11.97
N VAL A 32 37.05 1.60 -11.61
CA VAL A 32 36.04 1.73 -10.55
C VAL A 32 34.70 1.13 -10.96
N TYR A 33 34.28 1.30 -12.22
CA TYR A 33 33.02 0.76 -12.72
C TYR A 33 33.03 -0.78 -12.82
N ASP A 34 34.10 -1.33 -13.41
CA ASP A 34 34.28 -2.78 -13.55
C ASP A 34 34.45 -3.46 -12.18
N SER A 35 35.21 -2.84 -11.26
CA SER A 35 35.32 -3.35 -9.89
C SER A 35 34.04 -3.20 -9.06
N LEU A 36 33.19 -2.20 -9.31
CA LEU A 36 31.85 -2.11 -8.72
C LEU A 36 30.92 -3.21 -9.23
N LEU A 37 30.85 -3.41 -10.54
CA LEU A 37 30.06 -4.47 -11.17
C LEU A 37 30.52 -5.85 -10.69
N ARG A 38 31.84 -6.09 -10.61
CA ARG A 38 32.41 -7.31 -10.03
C ARG A 38 32.13 -7.45 -8.53
N ARG A 39 31.99 -6.37 -7.75
CA ARG A 39 31.61 -6.44 -6.33
C ARG A 39 30.13 -6.77 -6.10
N VAL A 40 29.26 -6.33 -7.02
CA VAL A 40 27.85 -6.75 -7.07
C VAL A 40 27.76 -8.22 -7.47
N ALA A 41 28.51 -8.65 -8.49
CA ALA A 41 28.55 -10.05 -8.94
C ALA A 41 29.21 -11.02 -7.94
N SER A 42 30.27 -10.59 -7.22
CA SER A 42 30.98 -11.42 -6.24
C SER A 42 30.21 -11.58 -4.93
N ASN A 43 29.26 -10.68 -4.63
CA ASN A 43 28.28 -10.88 -3.57
C ASN A 43 27.17 -11.83 -4.06
N GLY A 44 27.54 -13.08 -4.32
CA GLY A 44 26.64 -14.14 -4.76
C GLY A 44 25.38 -14.19 -3.91
N SER A 45 24.22 -14.11 -4.59
CA SER A 45 22.90 -13.76 -4.06
C SER A 45 22.66 -14.10 -2.57
N ARG A 46 22.95 -13.13 -1.69
CA ARG A 46 22.42 -13.13 -0.33
C ARG A 46 20.91 -12.94 -0.42
N ARG A 47 20.16 -14.05 -0.39
CA ARG A 47 18.71 -14.04 -0.26
C ARG A 47 18.34 -13.15 0.92
N LEU A 48 17.67 -12.03 0.64
CA LEU A 48 17.20 -11.13 1.70
C LEU A 48 16.32 -11.91 2.66
N ASN A 49 16.56 -11.74 3.96
CA ASN A 49 15.74 -12.35 4.98
C ASN A 49 14.33 -11.77 4.89
N THR A 50 13.37 -12.58 4.43
CA THR A 50 12.01 -12.11 4.15
C THR A 50 11.25 -11.71 5.41
N TYR A 51 11.71 -12.14 6.60
CA TYR A 51 11.19 -11.64 7.87
C TYR A 51 11.68 -10.21 8.13
N GLU A 52 12.99 -9.98 8.12
CA GLU A 52 13.58 -8.64 8.32
C GLU A 52 13.09 -7.62 7.29
N LEU A 53 12.96 -8.03 6.03
CA LEU A 53 12.39 -7.18 4.97
C LEU A 53 10.94 -6.78 5.26
N ARG A 54 10.09 -7.70 5.75
CA ARG A 54 8.72 -7.37 6.18
C ARG A 54 8.70 -6.45 7.40
N THR A 55 9.59 -6.68 8.38
CA THR A 55 9.73 -5.79 9.54
C THR A 55 10.15 -4.38 9.12
N CYS A 56 11.08 -4.26 8.17
CA CYS A 56 11.54 -2.98 7.62
C CYS A 56 10.46 -2.26 6.83
N LEU A 57 9.74 -2.95 5.93
CA LEU A 57 8.59 -2.39 5.22
C LEU A 57 7.47 -1.95 6.18
N GLY A 58 7.26 -2.69 7.28
CA GLY A 58 6.32 -2.33 8.35
C GLY A 58 6.70 -1.10 9.16
N CYS A 59 7.86 -0.48 8.93
CA CYS A 59 8.20 0.83 9.48
C CYS A 59 7.58 2.00 8.70
N PHE A 60 7.01 1.76 7.52
CA PHE A 60 6.16 2.74 6.84
C PHE A 60 4.73 2.60 7.38
N GLY A 61 4.22 3.65 8.04
CA GLY A 61 2.83 3.70 8.49
C GLY A 61 1.88 3.90 7.32
N THR A 62 0.75 3.21 7.32
CA THR A 62 -0.21 3.22 6.21
C THR A 62 -1.64 3.33 6.73
N GLY A 63 -2.54 3.90 5.94
CA GLY A 63 -3.98 3.68 6.12
C GLY A 63 -4.38 2.28 5.66
N VAL A 64 -5.48 1.75 6.18
CA VAL A 64 -6.05 0.46 5.76
C VAL A 64 -7.20 0.69 4.79
N THR A 65 -7.17 -0.01 3.67
CA THR A 65 -8.27 -0.01 2.69
C THR A 65 -8.85 -1.40 2.48
N VAL A 66 -10.08 -1.47 1.98
CA VAL A 66 -10.63 -2.66 1.32
C VAL A 66 -10.90 -2.31 -0.13
N VAL A 67 -10.34 -3.09 -1.05
CA VAL A 67 -10.69 -3.01 -2.48
C VAL A 67 -11.88 -3.91 -2.73
N THR A 68 -13.00 -3.36 -3.17
CA THR A 68 -14.25 -4.08 -3.44
C THR A 68 -14.60 -4.06 -4.93
N VAL A 69 -15.15 -5.16 -5.42
CA VAL A 69 -15.46 -5.39 -6.84
C VAL A 69 -16.67 -6.30 -6.97
N GLN A 70 -17.47 -6.13 -8.01
CA GLN A 70 -18.58 -7.06 -8.27
C GLN A 70 -18.03 -8.44 -8.67
N GLY A 71 -18.45 -9.49 -7.95
CA GLY A 71 -18.16 -10.87 -8.32
C GLY A 71 -19.28 -11.51 -9.16
N PRO A 72 -19.09 -12.73 -9.67
CA PRO A 72 -20.07 -13.40 -10.54
C PRO A 72 -21.45 -13.65 -9.92
N SER A 73 -21.54 -13.67 -8.59
CA SER A 73 -22.79 -13.91 -7.82
C SER A 73 -23.06 -12.87 -6.73
N GLU A 74 -22.01 -12.24 -6.20
CA GLU A 74 -22.06 -11.36 -5.03
C GLU A 74 -20.82 -10.44 -5.02
N PRO A 75 -20.86 -9.27 -4.36
CA PRO A 75 -19.70 -8.42 -4.15
C PRO A 75 -18.53 -9.17 -3.46
N ARG A 76 -17.31 -8.85 -3.87
CA ARG A 76 -16.06 -9.35 -3.27
C ARG A 76 -15.25 -8.19 -2.70
N GLY A 77 -14.50 -8.44 -1.64
CA GLY A 77 -13.58 -7.49 -1.02
C GLY A 77 -12.22 -8.12 -0.70
N LEU A 78 -11.19 -7.29 -0.61
CA LEU A 78 -9.83 -7.67 -0.20
C LEU A 78 -9.19 -6.53 0.59
N THR A 79 -8.66 -6.82 1.78
CA THR A 79 -7.92 -5.84 2.59
C THR A 79 -6.54 -5.56 1.99
N VAL A 80 -6.23 -4.27 1.81
CA VAL A 80 -5.00 -3.77 1.18
C VAL A 80 -4.53 -2.52 1.92
N ASN A 81 -3.23 -2.43 2.21
CA ASN A 81 -2.57 -1.22 2.71
C ASN A 81 -1.51 -0.66 1.73
N ALA A 82 -1.41 -1.27 0.54
CA ALA A 82 -0.57 -0.83 -0.56
C ALA A 82 -1.42 -0.05 -1.59
N PHE A 83 -1.91 1.12 -1.15
CA PHE A 83 -2.72 2.08 -1.90
C PHE A 83 -1.97 3.42 -2.00
N THR A 84 -2.11 4.14 -3.11
CA THR A 84 -1.62 5.51 -3.29
C THR A 84 -2.46 6.28 -4.32
N SER A 85 -2.49 7.61 -4.21
CA SER A 85 -2.79 8.49 -5.35
C SER A 85 -1.68 8.42 -6.41
N VAL A 86 -2.02 8.75 -7.66
CA VAL A 86 -1.09 8.73 -8.81
C VAL A 86 -1.15 10.04 -9.60
N SER A 87 -2.35 10.55 -9.90
CA SER A 87 -2.53 11.87 -10.54
C SER A 87 -3.88 12.49 -10.17
N LEU A 88 -3.98 13.81 -10.28
CA LEU A 88 -5.22 14.59 -10.16
C LEU A 88 -5.92 14.77 -11.52
N ASP A 89 -5.17 14.96 -12.60
CA ASP A 89 -5.69 14.96 -13.98
C ASP A 89 -4.79 14.10 -14.90
N PRO A 90 -5.33 13.05 -15.55
CA PRO A 90 -6.59 12.41 -15.20
C PRO A 90 -6.56 11.91 -13.74
N PRO A 91 -7.71 11.81 -13.04
CA PRO A 91 -7.73 11.40 -11.64
C PRO A 91 -7.43 9.90 -11.51
N LEU A 92 -6.23 9.56 -11.06
CA LEU A 92 -5.69 8.19 -11.00
C LEU A 92 -5.24 7.79 -9.59
N VAL A 93 -5.49 6.52 -9.26
CA VAL A 93 -5.08 5.85 -8.02
C VAL A 93 -4.50 4.47 -8.32
N LEU A 94 -3.61 3.98 -7.46
CA LEU A 94 -2.98 2.66 -7.60
C LEU A 94 -3.23 1.77 -6.38
N VAL A 95 -3.48 0.49 -6.63
CA VAL A 95 -3.48 -0.58 -5.61
C VAL A 95 -2.61 -1.76 -6.04
N SER A 96 -1.76 -2.24 -5.13
CA SER A 96 -0.92 -3.43 -5.36
C SER A 96 -1.61 -4.69 -4.84
N ILE A 97 -1.97 -5.61 -5.73
CA ILE A 97 -2.82 -6.77 -5.44
C ILE A 97 -2.08 -8.07 -5.68
N ASN A 98 -2.17 -9.01 -4.73
CA ASN A 98 -1.47 -10.29 -4.83
C ASN A 98 -2.02 -11.12 -6.01
N LYS A 99 -1.13 -11.68 -6.85
CA LYS A 99 -1.51 -12.55 -7.97
C LYS A 99 -2.24 -13.84 -7.55
N LYS A 100 -2.32 -14.15 -6.25
CA LYS A 100 -3.07 -15.28 -5.68
C LYS A 100 -4.37 -14.87 -4.96
N ALA A 101 -4.76 -13.60 -4.98
CA ALA A 101 -6.03 -13.16 -4.40
C ALA A 101 -7.21 -13.59 -5.27
N ARG A 102 -8.29 -14.12 -4.68
CA ARG A 102 -9.46 -14.62 -5.41
C ARG A 102 -10.18 -13.55 -6.25
N SER A 103 -10.00 -12.28 -5.92
CA SER A 103 -10.55 -11.12 -6.63
C SER A 103 -9.60 -10.51 -7.67
N HIS A 104 -8.35 -11.01 -7.79
CA HIS A 104 -7.30 -10.39 -8.61
C HIS A 104 -7.73 -10.11 -10.06
N ASP A 105 -8.24 -11.12 -10.76
CA ASP A 105 -8.56 -10.97 -12.19
C ASP A 105 -9.89 -10.23 -12.43
N LEU A 106 -10.76 -10.12 -11.41
CA LEU A 106 -11.96 -9.27 -11.51
C LEU A 106 -11.58 -7.80 -11.72
N LEU A 107 -10.52 -7.34 -11.05
CA LEU A 107 -10.02 -5.96 -11.13
C LEU A 107 -9.42 -5.59 -12.50
N ARG A 108 -9.14 -6.58 -13.38
CA ARG A 108 -8.69 -6.32 -14.76
C ARG A 108 -9.82 -5.91 -15.70
N ALA A 109 -11.06 -6.29 -15.39
CA ALA A 109 -12.20 -6.22 -16.32
C ALA A 109 -13.44 -5.53 -15.76
N ASN A 110 -13.50 -5.28 -14.45
CA ASN A 110 -14.69 -4.74 -13.77
C ASN A 110 -14.31 -3.48 -12.96
N PRO A 111 -15.16 -2.44 -12.92
CA PRO A 111 -15.00 -1.33 -12.00
C PRO A 111 -14.94 -1.81 -10.54
N PHE A 112 -14.15 -1.10 -9.74
CA PHE A 112 -13.88 -1.44 -8.34
C PHE A 112 -13.90 -0.19 -7.46
N ALA A 113 -14.22 -0.34 -6.17
CA ALA A 113 -14.12 0.73 -5.19
C ALA A 113 -12.94 0.48 -4.23
N ILE A 114 -12.19 1.54 -3.92
CA ILE A 114 -11.18 1.53 -2.87
C ILE A 114 -11.81 2.22 -1.65
N ASN A 115 -11.95 1.50 -0.54
CA ASN A 115 -12.65 1.94 0.66
C ASN A 115 -11.64 2.20 1.77
N VAL A 116 -11.42 3.46 2.18
CA VAL A 116 -10.57 3.84 3.30
C VAL A 116 -11.34 3.64 4.61
N LEU A 117 -10.88 2.71 5.44
CA LEU A 117 -11.62 2.28 6.63
C LEU A 117 -11.55 3.30 7.78
N ALA A 118 -12.65 3.47 8.51
CA ALA A 118 -12.68 4.18 9.79
C ALA A 118 -12.08 3.34 10.93
N SER A 119 -11.59 4.00 11.98
CA SER A 119 -10.76 3.38 13.03
C SER A 119 -11.46 2.32 13.90
N ASP A 120 -12.78 2.16 13.79
CA ASP A 120 -13.60 1.11 14.38
C ASP A 120 -13.85 -0.10 13.43
N GLN A 121 -13.53 0.05 12.14
CA GLN A 121 -13.76 -0.96 11.10
C GLN A 121 -12.66 -2.05 11.01
N GLU A 122 -11.89 -2.26 12.10
CA GLU A 122 -10.89 -3.34 12.19
C GLU A 122 -11.50 -4.72 11.87
N HIS A 123 -12.76 -4.93 12.25
CA HIS A 123 -13.53 -6.14 11.94
C HIS A 123 -13.68 -6.40 10.43
N LEU A 124 -13.93 -5.35 9.62
CA LEU A 124 -13.96 -5.46 8.16
C LEU A 124 -12.56 -5.74 7.60
N ALA A 125 -11.52 -5.07 8.14
CA ALA A 125 -10.14 -5.27 7.74
C ALA A 125 -9.67 -6.73 7.96
N LEU A 126 -10.05 -7.35 9.08
CA LEU A 126 -9.74 -8.74 9.39
C LEU A 126 -10.51 -9.72 8.49
N ASN A 127 -11.81 -9.49 8.30
CA ASN A 127 -12.67 -10.32 7.46
C ASN A 127 -12.14 -10.39 6.01
N PHE A 128 -11.90 -9.24 5.39
CA PHE A 128 -11.37 -9.15 4.02
C PHE A 128 -9.85 -9.42 3.89
N ALA A 129 -9.14 -9.63 5.00
CA ALA A 129 -7.77 -10.17 5.01
C ALA A 129 -7.73 -11.72 4.97
N GLY A 130 -8.89 -12.37 5.11
CA GLY A 130 -9.04 -13.83 5.05
C GLY A 130 -9.57 -14.48 6.34
N ASN A 131 -9.72 -13.73 7.43
CA ASN A 131 -10.33 -14.21 8.68
C ASN A 131 -11.85 -14.11 8.59
N HIS A 132 -12.43 -14.82 7.63
CA HIS A 132 -13.84 -14.69 7.26
C HIS A 132 -14.79 -15.18 8.37
N ASP A 133 -15.58 -14.27 8.95
CA ASP A 133 -16.66 -14.62 9.89
C ASP A 133 -18.02 -14.64 9.15
N PRO A 134 -18.66 -15.81 8.99
CA PRO A 134 -19.97 -15.91 8.31
C PRO A 134 -21.13 -15.27 9.10
N LYS A 135 -20.89 -14.76 10.31
CA LYS A 135 -21.88 -14.00 11.10
C LYS A 135 -21.70 -12.49 11.01
N LEU A 136 -20.61 -12.00 10.39
CA LEU A 136 -20.33 -10.58 10.29
C LEU A 136 -21.19 -9.94 9.20
N GLU A 137 -22.13 -9.08 9.60
CA GLU A 137 -22.87 -8.25 8.66
C GLU A 137 -21.91 -7.24 8.00
N ILE A 138 -21.81 -7.30 6.67
CA ILE A 138 -20.99 -6.36 5.90
C ILE A 138 -21.88 -5.22 5.42
N PRO A 139 -21.53 -3.94 5.70
CA PRO A 139 -22.36 -2.78 5.35
C PRO A 139 -22.24 -2.43 3.86
N TRP A 140 -22.58 -3.37 2.97
CA TRP A 140 -22.53 -3.19 1.52
C TRP A 140 -23.45 -2.06 1.06
N ARG A 141 -22.97 -1.29 0.08
CA ARG A 141 -23.71 -0.23 -0.61
C ARG A 141 -23.52 -0.34 -2.12
N GLU A 142 -24.60 -0.12 -2.87
CA GLU A 142 -24.55 -0.01 -4.32
C GLU A 142 -23.93 1.34 -4.70
N GLY A 143 -22.89 1.30 -5.55
CA GLY A 143 -22.25 2.49 -6.09
C GLY A 143 -22.73 2.84 -7.50
N LYS A 144 -22.20 3.93 -8.06
CA LYS A 144 -22.45 4.33 -9.45
C LYS A 144 -21.67 3.48 -10.46
N ALA A 145 -20.51 2.97 -10.04
CA ALA A 145 -19.66 2.11 -10.86
C ALA A 145 -19.35 0.77 -10.17
N ALA A 146 -19.15 0.76 -8.85
CA ALA A 146 -18.75 -0.44 -8.10
C ALA A 146 -19.39 -0.49 -6.70
N PRO A 147 -19.68 -1.69 -6.15
CA PRO A 147 -20.16 -1.85 -4.78
C PRO A 147 -19.08 -1.41 -3.78
N TYR A 148 -19.49 -0.73 -2.72
CA TYR A 148 -18.60 -0.13 -1.71
C TYR A 148 -19.11 -0.42 -0.28
N LEU A 149 -18.34 0.00 0.74
CA LEU A 149 -18.65 -0.22 2.16
C LEU A 149 -19.17 1.07 2.82
N GLY A 150 -20.20 0.96 3.66
CA GLY A 150 -20.67 2.04 4.52
C GLY A 150 -19.72 2.31 5.71
N GLY A 151 -19.81 3.50 6.30
CA GLY A 151 -19.02 3.90 7.48
C GLY A 151 -17.54 4.20 7.21
N THR A 152 -17.10 4.16 5.95
CA THR A 152 -15.73 4.44 5.53
C THR A 152 -15.39 5.94 5.59
N VAL A 153 -14.17 6.31 5.99
CA VAL A 153 -13.67 7.70 5.93
C VAL A 153 -13.66 8.22 4.49
N ALA A 154 -13.32 7.38 3.52
CA ALA A 154 -13.46 7.72 2.10
C ALA A 154 -13.71 6.49 1.22
N HIS A 155 -14.29 6.71 0.04
CA HIS A 155 -14.25 5.72 -1.02
C HIS A 155 -14.06 6.33 -2.41
N PHE A 156 -13.34 5.61 -3.27
CA PHE A 156 -13.05 5.97 -4.66
C PHE A 156 -13.54 4.84 -5.57
N GLN A 157 -14.59 5.08 -6.33
CA GLN A 157 -15.12 4.16 -7.33
C GLN A 157 -14.41 4.42 -8.66
N CYS A 158 -13.78 3.37 -9.20
CA CYS A 158 -12.79 3.46 -10.25
C CYS A 158 -13.12 2.53 -11.42
N GLU A 159 -12.89 3.00 -12.64
CA GLU A 159 -12.78 2.16 -13.83
C GLU A 159 -11.35 1.60 -13.93
N PRO A 160 -11.14 0.36 -14.41
CA PRO A 160 -9.80 -0.13 -14.70
C PRO A 160 -9.11 0.76 -15.75
N HIS A 161 -7.90 1.22 -15.46
CA HIS A 161 -7.12 2.06 -16.38
C HIS A 161 -5.93 1.30 -16.94
N GLU A 162 -5.04 0.80 -16.07
CA GLU A 162 -3.82 0.08 -16.45
C GLU A 162 -3.44 -1.00 -15.42
N ALA A 163 -2.64 -2.00 -15.81
CA ALA A 163 -2.32 -3.14 -14.93
C ALA A 163 -0.91 -3.74 -15.15
N TYR A 164 0.07 -3.26 -14.39
CA TYR A 164 1.51 -3.61 -14.54
C TYR A 164 1.97 -4.77 -13.65
N ASP A 165 3.07 -5.43 -14.04
CA ASP A 165 3.68 -6.50 -13.25
C ASP A 165 4.52 -5.96 -12.07
N GLY A 166 4.20 -6.40 -10.86
CA GLY A 166 4.91 -6.10 -9.61
C GLY A 166 5.55 -7.33 -8.96
N GLY A 167 5.97 -8.33 -9.76
CA GLY A 167 6.59 -9.56 -9.28
C GLY A 167 5.57 -10.60 -8.82
N ASP A 168 5.31 -10.68 -7.51
CA ASP A 168 4.22 -11.52 -6.95
C ASP A 168 2.87 -10.77 -6.86
N HIS A 169 2.83 -9.52 -7.31
CA HIS A 169 1.65 -8.64 -7.34
C HIS A 169 1.42 -8.07 -8.75
N THR A 170 0.20 -7.63 -9.01
CA THR A 170 -0.12 -6.71 -10.10
C THR A 170 -0.35 -5.32 -9.50
N LEU A 171 0.20 -4.29 -10.14
CA LEU A 171 -0.07 -2.89 -9.82
C LEU A 171 -1.25 -2.44 -10.68
N PHE A 172 -2.44 -2.35 -10.08
CA PHE A 172 -3.64 -1.89 -10.76
C PHE A 172 -3.75 -0.38 -10.62
N ILE A 173 -3.85 0.33 -11.75
CA ILE A 173 -4.23 1.74 -11.78
C ILE A 173 -5.72 1.82 -12.11
N GLY A 174 -6.47 2.54 -11.29
CA GLY A 174 -7.88 2.86 -11.52
C GLY A 174 -8.05 4.35 -11.82
N ARG A 175 -8.93 4.67 -12.77
CA ARG A 175 -9.40 6.03 -13.01
C ARG A 175 -10.61 6.30 -12.14
N ILE A 176 -10.55 7.32 -11.28
CA ILE A 176 -11.67 7.66 -10.39
C ILE A 176 -12.81 8.25 -11.23
N VAL A 177 -13.99 7.65 -11.12
CA VAL A 177 -15.24 8.14 -11.75
C VAL A 177 -16.29 8.59 -10.72
N HIS A 178 -16.17 8.15 -9.47
CA HIS A 178 -16.95 8.71 -8.36
C HIS A 178 -16.18 8.63 -7.04
N PHE A 179 -16.33 9.63 -6.16
CA PHE A 179 -15.75 9.60 -4.83
C PHE A 179 -16.60 10.32 -3.78
N ARG A 180 -16.39 9.91 -2.53
CA ARG A 180 -16.95 10.51 -1.31
C ARG A 180 -15.94 10.40 -0.17
N TYR A 181 -16.01 11.33 0.77
CA TYR A 181 -15.35 11.27 2.06
C TYR A 181 -16.32 11.68 3.17
N ASN A 182 -15.96 11.35 4.40
CA ASN A 182 -16.61 11.72 5.64
C ASN A 182 -15.51 12.11 6.65
N ASP A 183 -15.86 12.90 7.65
CA ASP A 183 -14.96 13.26 8.75
C ASP A 183 -14.70 12.05 9.67
N GLY A 184 -13.66 12.11 10.50
CA GLY A 184 -13.35 11.11 11.53
C GLY A 184 -12.06 10.30 11.37
N ASP A 185 -11.65 9.67 12.47
CA ASP A 185 -10.40 8.92 12.61
C ASP A 185 -10.33 7.69 11.67
N ALA A 186 -9.28 7.58 10.85
CA ALA A 186 -9.05 6.44 9.95
C ALA A 186 -8.36 5.26 10.64
N LEU A 187 -8.56 4.05 10.11
CA LEU A 187 -7.83 2.85 10.52
C LEU A 187 -6.43 2.86 9.90
N GLY A 188 -5.41 2.91 10.75
CA GLY A 188 -4.01 2.78 10.37
C GLY A 188 -3.44 1.39 10.60
N TYR A 189 -2.30 1.14 9.97
CA TYR A 189 -1.50 -0.06 10.17
C TYR A 189 -0.01 0.29 10.18
N PHE A 190 0.67 -0.09 11.27
CA PHE A 190 2.07 0.24 11.54
C PHE A 190 2.73 -0.89 12.34
N ARG A 191 3.96 -1.29 11.97
CA ARG A 191 4.76 -2.34 12.63
C ARG A 191 3.97 -3.63 12.94
N SER A 192 3.16 -4.05 11.97
CA SER A 192 2.27 -5.21 12.03
C SER A 192 1.16 -5.16 13.09
N ARG A 193 0.66 -3.96 13.42
CA ARG A 193 -0.48 -3.72 14.30
C ARG A 193 -1.42 -2.70 13.69
N PHE A 194 -2.72 -2.85 13.96
CA PHE A 194 -3.66 -1.76 13.76
C PHE A 194 -3.36 -0.60 14.72
N THR A 195 -3.68 0.61 14.28
CA THR A 195 -3.60 1.84 15.04
C THR A 195 -4.71 2.77 14.61
N ARG A 196 -5.04 3.75 15.43
CA ARG A 196 -5.82 4.92 15.00
C ARG A 196 -4.91 5.89 14.26
N LEU A 197 -5.35 6.39 13.10
CA LEU A 197 -4.86 7.62 12.49
C LEU A 197 -5.86 8.70 12.84
N ALA A 198 -5.53 9.53 13.82
CA ALA A 198 -6.45 10.56 14.29
C ALA A 198 -6.67 11.61 13.19
N GLU A 199 -7.92 12.07 13.04
CA GLU A 199 -8.21 13.18 12.15
C GLU A 199 -7.43 14.43 12.62
N PRO A 200 -6.66 15.10 11.75
CA PRO A 200 -5.99 16.34 12.09
C PRO A 200 -7.02 17.43 12.39
N ARG A 201 -7.24 17.72 13.68
CA ARG A 201 -8.04 18.87 14.09
C ARG A 201 -7.42 20.12 13.49
N VAL A 202 -8.10 20.74 12.53
CA VAL A 202 -7.68 21.99 11.93
C VAL A 202 -7.65 23.05 13.03
N ALA A 203 -6.46 23.34 13.54
CA ALA A 203 -6.22 24.55 14.31
C ALA A 203 -6.54 25.73 13.39
N ALA A 204 -7.50 26.56 13.76
CA ALA A 204 -8.08 27.59 12.90
C ALA A 204 -7.09 28.72 12.61
N SER A 205 -6.18 28.48 11.67
CA SER A 205 -5.13 29.36 11.20
C SER A 205 -5.32 29.62 9.70
N PRO A 206 -6.12 30.63 9.30
CA PRO A 206 -6.24 31.01 7.90
C PRO A 206 -4.86 31.41 7.34
N GLY A 207 -4.44 30.78 6.25
CA GLY A 207 -3.16 31.08 5.59
C GLY A 207 -2.01 30.10 5.85
N THR A 208 -2.21 29.00 6.58
CA THR A 208 -1.26 27.87 6.54
C THR A 208 -1.38 27.16 5.18
N GLN A 209 -0.49 27.48 4.25
CA GLN A 209 -0.29 26.66 3.04
C GLN A 209 0.17 25.25 3.45
N ASP A 210 -0.25 24.22 2.73
CA ASP A 210 0.30 22.87 2.91
C ASP A 210 1.78 22.90 2.49
N PRO A 211 2.74 22.54 3.37
CA PRO A 211 4.16 22.55 3.03
C PRO A 211 4.57 21.55 1.94
N PHE A 212 3.64 20.72 1.45
CA PHE A 212 3.81 19.81 0.32
C PHE A 212 3.00 20.22 -0.93
N GLU A 213 2.17 21.26 -0.86
CA GLU A 213 1.49 21.85 -2.02
C GLU A 213 2.48 22.73 -2.79
N LEU A 214 3.34 22.06 -3.57
CA LEU A 214 4.18 22.73 -4.56
C LEU A 214 3.28 23.34 -5.66
N PRO A 215 3.53 24.58 -6.10
CA PRO A 215 2.82 25.15 -7.23
C PRO A 215 3.13 24.34 -8.50
N TYR A 216 2.19 24.30 -9.43
CA TYR A 216 2.21 23.35 -10.56
C TYR A 216 3.39 23.59 -11.54
N ASP A 217 3.98 24.78 -11.51
CA ASP A 217 5.18 25.19 -12.25
C ASP A 217 6.50 24.69 -11.62
N ALA A 218 6.49 24.17 -10.39
CA ALA A 218 7.67 23.63 -9.71
C ALA A 218 8.17 22.27 -10.26
N TYR A 219 7.66 21.83 -11.41
CA TYR A 219 7.96 20.56 -12.08
C TYR A 219 8.52 20.72 -13.51
N GLU A 220 8.76 21.96 -13.98
CA GLU A 220 9.45 22.28 -15.25
C GLU A 220 10.97 22.46 -15.09
#